data_AF-A0A375CIH1-F1
#
_entry.id   AF-A0A375CIH1-F1
#
_cell.length_a   1.000
_cell.length_b   1.000
_cell.length_c   1.000
_cell.angle_alpha   90.00
_cell.angle_beta   90.00
_cell.angle_gamma   90.00
#
_symmetry.space_group_name_H-M   'P 1'
#
loop_
_entity.id
_entity.type
_entity.pdbx_description
1 polymer ?
#
loop_
_entity_poly.entity_id
_entity_poly.type
_entity_poly.pdbx_seq_one_letter_code
_entity_poly.pdbx_strand_id
1 'polypeptide(L)'
;MSLKPHWKSPRSWRRLAGVTLFAASLPAWSQPAASAPSAAPPAAVPATTVAAALATDPNLMGWMQGFPPPPDKLITHVPGGNRFPRNRWLFSHVRELGPTASVWRGPGPASTLPRAEQPIGAIPFTDADGTRRTFDEMLALTYTDGILVMHQGKVIYERYFGALDSHTPHIAMSVTKSFVGTLAAMLAAEGKLDPAAPVTRYLPEMAGTAYGDATVRQVMDMTIGVRYSEDYADPKAEVWDYARAGGMLARPANYNGPGTFYDFLKTLQKEGSHDAAFAYKTVNAELLAWIVRRVSGQSLAKLLSERIWQPMGAEQDAYFTVDSIGTESGGGGLNTTLRDLARFGETIRANGRFNGKQIIPASVVADIRRGGSRELFARSGSAAVLPGWSYRDMWWVSHDSHGMFQAAGIHGQRIYIDPQAELTIVRYASHPVAGNAANNAITFRAFRAVAESLSR
;
A
#
# COMPACT_ATOMS: atom_id res chain seq x y z
N MET A 1 11.26 63.85 -12.10
CA MET A 1 10.82 64.83 -13.12
C MET A 1 10.23 64.04 -14.28
N SER A 2 8.91 63.83 -14.38
CA SER A 2 7.78 64.75 -14.55
C SER A 2 7.39 64.90 -16.03
N LEU A 3 6.10 64.59 -16.28
CA LEU A 3 5.19 65.10 -17.31
C LEU A 3 4.99 64.34 -18.63
N LYS A 4 3.76 63.81 -18.75
CA LYS A 4 2.97 63.63 -19.99
C LYS A 4 2.79 64.96 -20.74
N PRO A 5 2.24 64.93 -21.96
CA PRO A 5 0.86 65.41 -22.08
C PRO A 5 -0.06 64.59 -23.00
N HIS A 6 -1.36 64.83 -22.79
CA HIS A 6 -2.53 64.25 -23.44
C HIS A 6 -2.99 65.03 -24.69
N TRP A 7 -4.04 64.48 -25.32
CA TRP A 7 -5.13 65.10 -26.12
C TRP A 7 -4.98 64.87 -27.64
N LYS A 8 -5.99 64.52 -28.47
CA LYS A 8 -7.45 64.75 -28.49
C LYS A 8 -8.08 63.79 -29.54
N SER A 9 -9.30 63.28 -29.34
CA SER A 9 -10.12 62.66 -30.42
C SER A 9 -10.88 63.72 -31.24
N PRO A 10 -11.43 63.37 -32.42
CA PRO A 10 -12.90 63.42 -32.54
C PRO A 10 -13.57 62.32 -33.41
N ARG A 11 -14.87 62.17 -33.15
CA ARG A 11 -15.95 61.40 -33.80
C ARG A 11 -16.01 61.65 -35.34
N SER A 12 -16.53 60.79 -36.23
CA SER A 12 -17.93 60.33 -36.33
C SER A 12 -18.19 59.46 -37.59
N TRP A 13 -19.04 58.43 -37.42
CA TRP A 13 -20.10 57.85 -38.28
C TRP A 13 -20.10 58.01 -39.82
N ARG A 14 -20.16 56.89 -40.57
CA ARG A 14 -21.36 56.39 -41.30
C ARG A 14 -21.10 55.08 -42.09
N ARG A 15 -22.23 54.41 -42.37
CA ARG A 15 -22.51 53.02 -42.80
C ARG A 15 -22.16 52.69 -44.26
N LEU A 16 -22.03 51.38 -44.53
CA LEU A 16 -22.50 50.55 -45.68
C LEU A 16 -21.65 49.25 -45.66
N ALA A 17 -22.05 48.03 -45.99
CA ALA A 17 -23.29 47.39 -46.44
C ALA A 17 -23.13 45.88 -46.15
N GLY A 18 -24.23 45.12 -46.23
CA GLY A 18 -24.37 43.79 -45.65
C GLY A 18 -23.67 42.62 -46.34
N VAL A 19 -23.56 41.52 -45.59
CA VAL A 19 -23.57 40.16 -46.13
C VAL A 19 -24.49 39.32 -45.25
N THR A 20 -25.47 38.73 -45.92
CA THR A 20 -26.55 37.89 -45.44
C THR A 20 -26.01 36.55 -44.93
N LEU A 21 -26.30 36.18 -43.68
CA LEU A 21 -26.08 34.84 -43.16
C LEU A 21 -27.40 34.07 -43.17
N PHE A 22 -27.47 33.03 -44.00
CA PHE A 22 -28.56 32.06 -44.02
C PHE A 22 -28.57 31.30 -42.68
N ALA A 23 -29.70 31.37 -41.99
CA ALA A 23 -30.05 30.49 -40.88
C ALA A 23 -30.49 29.13 -41.44
N ALA A 24 -29.76 28.07 -41.12
CA ALA A 24 -30.22 26.70 -41.27
C ALA A 24 -30.54 26.15 -39.88
N SER A 25 -31.83 26.01 -39.60
CA SER A 25 -32.39 25.30 -38.47
C SER A 25 -32.06 23.82 -38.54
N LEU A 26 -31.33 23.30 -37.56
CA LEU A 26 -31.15 21.86 -37.33
C LEU A 26 -32.09 21.39 -36.21
N PRO A 27 -32.62 20.15 -36.28
CA PRO A 27 -33.71 19.69 -35.43
C PRO A 27 -33.22 19.42 -34.01
N ALA A 28 -34.05 19.79 -33.03
CA ALA A 28 -33.89 19.37 -31.65
C ALA A 28 -34.06 17.85 -31.53
N TRP A 29 -32.95 17.14 -31.31
CA TRP A 29 -32.99 15.76 -30.82
C TRP A 29 -33.04 15.81 -29.30
N SER A 30 -34.26 15.66 -28.76
CA SER A 30 -34.49 15.37 -27.36
C SER A 30 -33.91 13.99 -27.03
N GLN A 31 -32.71 13.95 -26.45
CA GLN A 31 -32.16 12.75 -25.82
C GLN A 31 -32.91 12.52 -24.50
N PRO A 32 -33.44 11.31 -24.23
CA PRO A 32 -33.99 11.00 -22.92
C PRO A 32 -32.87 11.05 -21.88
N ALA A 33 -33.15 11.68 -20.72
CA ALA A 33 -32.25 11.71 -19.58
C ALA A 33 -31.81 10.28 -19.25
N ALA A 34 -30.54 9.97 -19.51
CA ALA A 34 -29.94 8.73 -19.06
C ALA A 34 -29.97 8.75 -17.52
N SER A 35 -30.82 7.89 -16.97
CA SER A 35 -30.90 7.61 -15.56
C SER A 35 -29.50 7.25 -15.04
N ALA A 36 -29.08 7.93 -13.98
CA ALA A 36 -27.88 7.55 -13.26
C ALA A 36 -27.99 6.07 -12.85
N PRO A 37 -26.96 5.24 -13.04
CA PRO A 37 -26.98 3.90 -12.49
C PRO A 37 -27.03 4.00 -10.96
N SER A 38 -28.20 3.64 -10.47
CA SER A 38 -28.60 3.41 -9.09
C SER A 38 -27.71 2.36 -8.42
N ALA A 39 -27.44 2.61 -7.13
CA ALA A 39 -27.01 1.70 -6.07
C ALA A 39 -25.77 0.82 -6.34
N ALA A 40 -24.71 1.10 -5.56
CA ALA A 40 -23.59 0.20 -5.40
C ALA A 40 -24.08 -1.23 -5.01
N PRO A 41 -23.50 -2.29 -5.60
CA PRO A 41 -23.80 -3.64 -5.14
C PRO A 41 -23.35 -3.81 -3.68
N PRO A 42 -24.05 -4.64 -2.89
CA PRO A 42 -23.66 -4.91 -1.52
C PRO A 42 -22.23 -5.46 -1.47
N ALA A 43 -21.50 -5.13 -0.40
CA ALA A 43 -20.16 -5.66 -0.15
C ALA A 43 -20.18 -7.19 -0.35
N ALA A 44 -19.29 -7.68 -1.22
CA ALA A 44 -19.19 -9.11 -1.48
C ALA A 44 -18.90 -9.83 -0.16
N VAL A 45 -19.80 -10.71 0.27
CA VAL A 45 -19.57 -11.61 1.39
C VAL A 45 -18.37 -12.48 1.01
N PRO A 46 -17.31 -12.56 1.84
CA PRO A 46 -16.17 -13.43 1.54
C PRO A 46 -16.64 -14.86 1.29
N ALA A 47 -15.97 -15.59 0.40
CA ALA A 47 -16.34 -16.96 0.07
C ALA A 47 -16.41 -17.79 1.35
N THR A 48 -17.54 -18.47 1.54
CA THR A 48 -17.76 -19.40 2.64
C THR A 48 -17.13 -20.77 2.36
N THR A 49 -16.66 -21.03 1.13
CA THR A 49 -16.09 -22.31 0.69
C THR A 49 -14.89 -22.15 -0.24
N VAL A 50 -14.01 -23.16 -0.26
CA VAL A 50 -12.84 -23.23 -1.16
C VAL A 50 -13.27 -23.13 -2.63
N ALA A 51 -14.31 -23.86 -3.03
CA ALA A 51 -14.79 -23.86 -4.41
C ALA A 51 -15.24 -22.47 -4.88
N ALA A 52 -15.96 -21.73 -4.02
CA ALA A 52 -16.39 -20.37 -4.35
C ALA A 52 -15.21 -19.40 -4.49
N ALA A 53 -14.14 -19.57 -3.70
CA ALA A 53 -12.94 -18.73 -3.83
C ALA A 53 -12.15 -19.05 -5.11
N LEU A 54 -12.02 -20.33 -5.47
CA LEU A 54 -11.33 -20.76 -6.69
C LEU A 54 -12.09 -20.34 -7.96
N ALA A 55 -13.42 -20.29 -7.92
CA ALA A 55 -14.24 -19.86 -9.05
C ALA A 55 -14.01 -18.39 -9.46
N THR A 56 -13.37 -17.58 -8.61
CA THR A 56 -13.03 -16.18 -8.95
C THR A 56 -11.60 -16.01 -9.47
N ASP A 57 -10.88 -17.10 -9.74
CA ASP A 57 -9.54 -17.04 -10.34
C ASP A 57 -9.57 -16.21 -11.64
N PRO A 58 -8.69 -15.21 -11.79
CA PRO A 58 -8.76 -14.29 -12.92
C PRO A 58 -8.56 -14.95 -14.28
N ASN A 59 -7.82 -16.06 -14.34
CA ASN A 59 -7.62 -16.81 -15.57
C ASN A 59 -8.88 -17.61 -15.94
N LEU A 60 -9.53 -18.22 -14.95
CA LEU A 60 -10.82 -18.91 -15.16
C LEU A 60 -11.92 -17.93 -15.56
N MET A 61 -11.90 -16.72 -14.99
CA MET A 61 -12.86 -15.67 -15.34
C MET A 61 -12.60 -15.02 -16.70
N GLY A 62 -11.44 -15.28 -17.32
CA GLY A 62 -11.06 -14.72 -18.62
C GLY A 62 -10.80 -13.23 -18.60
N TRP A 63 -10.39 -12.64 -17.47
CA TRP A 63 -10.07 -11.21 -17.40
C TRP A 63 -8.89 -10.89 -18.31
N MET A 64 -9.05 -9.86 -19.16
CA MET A 64 -8.01 -9.39 -20.09
C MET A 64 -7.49 -10.47 -21.07
N GLN A 65 -8.26 -11.52 -21.33
CA GLN A 65 -7.92 -12.56 -22.31
C GLN A 65 -8.62 -12.36 -23.67
N GLY A 66 -7.97 -12.78 -24.75
CA GLY A 66 -8.43 -12.58 -26.14
C GLY A 66 -7.85 -11.32 -26.79
N PHE A 67 -8.14 -11.10 -28.08
CA PHE A 67 -7.66 -9.91 -28.79
C PHE A 67 -8.71 -9.32 -29.77
N PRO A 68 -9.16 -8.07 -29.53
CA PRO A 68 -9.13 -7.41 -28.23
C PRO A 68 -9.91 -8.23 -27.19
N PRO A 69 -9.60 -8.13 -25.88
CA PRO A 69 -10.44 -8.78 -24.88
C PRO A 69 -11.91 -8.33 -25.01
N PRO A 70 -12.89 -9.22 -24.77
CA PRO A 70 -14.31 -8.86 -24.83
C PRO A 70 -14.64 -7.65 -23.93
N PRO A 71 -15.59 -6.77 -24.32
CA PRO A 71 -15.89 -5.55 -23.56
C PRO A 71 -16.22 -5.77 -22.08
N ASP A 72 -16.87 -6.89 -21.73
CA ASP A 72 -17.22 -7.26 -20.36
C ASP A 72 -16.04 -7.83 -19.55
N LYS A 73 -14.93 -8.15 -20.22
CA LYS A 73 -13.66 -8.68 -19.69
C LYS A 73 -12.54 -7.64 -19.63
N LEU A 74 -12.79 -6.42 -20.08
CA LEU A 74 -11.82 -5.32 -20.02
C LEU A 74 -11.66 -4.78 -18.60
N ILE A 75 -10.41 -4.55 -18.24
CA ILE A 75 -9.96 -3.80 -17.07
C ILE A 75 -9.22 -2.60 -17.64
N THR A 76 -9.69 -1.40 -17.34
CA THR A 76 -9.19 -0.17 -17.98
C THR A 76 -8.68 0.82 -16.94
N HIS A 77 -8.02 1.87 -17.43
CA HIS A 77 -7.61 3.02 -16.64
C HIS A 77 -8.79 3.82 -16.04
N VAL A 78 -10.04 3.54 -16.46
CA VAL A 78 -11.23 4.27 -16.00
C VAL A 78 -11.67 3.74 -14.62
N PRO A 79 -11.91 4.61 -13.62
CA PRO A 79 -12.26 4.15 -12.28
C PRO A 79 -13.65 3.54 -12.18
N GLY A 80 -13.85 2.74 -11.15
CA GLY A 80 -15.14 2.14 -10.77
C GLY A 80 -15.30 0.70 -11.24
N GLY A 81 -14.62 0.30 -12.34
CA GLY A 81 -14.68 -1.06 -12.87
C GLY A 81 -13.86 -2.08 -12.06
N ASN A 82 -12.75 -1.66 -11.45
CA ASN A 82 -11.69 -2.57 -11.00
C ASN A 82 -11.89 -3.12 -9.58
N ARG A 83 -13.15 -3.27 -9.15
CA ARG A 83 -13.51 -3.93 -7.88
C ARG A 83 -13.39 -5.44 -8.00
N PHE A 84 -13.46 -6.14 -6.87
CA PHE A 84 -13.55 -7.59 -6.88
C PHE A 84 -14.68 -8.08 -7.80
N PRO A 85 -14.45 -9.12 -8.63
CA PRO A 85 -13.23 -9.94 -8.74
C PRO A 85 -12.18 -9.43 -9.75
N ARG A 86 -12.38 -8.29 -10.42
CA ARG A 86 -11.39 -7.74 -11.39
C ARG A 86 -10.08 -7.32 -10.71
N ASN A 87 -10.13 -6.93 -9.44
CA ASN A 87 -8.93 -6.57 -8.67
C ASN A 87 -7.91 -7.72 -8.57
N ARG A 88 -8.35 -8.98 -8.68
CA ARG A 88 -7.48 -10.15 -8.68
C ARG A 88 -6.50 -10.20 -9.86
N TRP A 89 -6.87 -9.63 -11.00
CA TRP A 89 -5.96 -9.40 -12.12
C TRP A 89 -5.18 -8.10 -11.92
N LEU A 90 -5.88 -7.02 -11.55
CA LEU A 90 -5.31 -5.67 -11.40
C LEU A 90 -4.06 -5.65 -10.52
N PHE A 91 -4.08 -6.35 -9.40
CA PHE A 91 -3.03 -6.24 -8.38
C PHE A 91 -1.66 -6.71 -8.87
N SER A 92 -1.59 -7.54 -9.93
CA SER A 92 -0.36 -7.93 -10.63
C SER A 92 -0.04 -7.06 -11.86
N HIS A 93 -0.96 -6.16 -12.26
CA HIS A 93 -0.88 -5.40 -13.51
C HIS A 93 -1.03 -3.89 -13.29
N VAL A 94 -0.76 -3.40 -12.08
CA VAL A 94 -0.97 -1.98 -11.70
C VAL A 94 -0.23 -1.01 -12.63
N ARG A 95 0.99 -1.35 -13.05
CA ARG A 95 1.81 -0.52 -13.95
C ARG A 95 1.23 -0.39 -15.36
N GLU A 96 0.36 -1.30 -15.77
CA GLU A 96 -0.37 -1.17 -17.04
C GLU A 96 -1.44 -0.09 -16.95
N LEU A 97 -1.88 0.28 -15.74
CA LEU A 97 -3.01 1.18 -15.53
C LEU A 97 -2.65 2.57 -15.01
N GLY A 98 -1.38 2.87 -14.73
CA GLY A 98 -0.99 4.18 -14.21
C GLY A 98 0.52 4.44 -14.21
N PRO A 99 0.91 5.71 -13.98
CA PRO A 99 2.33 6.08 -13.92
C PRO A 99 3.01 5.44 -12.72
N THR A 100 4.29 5.11 -12.90
CA THR A 100 5.11 4.45 -11.87
C THR A 100 6.55 4.97 -11.87
N ALA A 101 7.25 4.80 -10.75
CA ALA A 101 8.68 5.04 -10.61
C ALA A 101 9.40 3.73 -10.29
N SER A 102 10.41 3.38 -11.09
CA SER A 102 11.16 2.13 -10.93
C SER A 102 12.09 2.16 -9.72
N VAL A 103 12.13 1.04 -8.98
CA VAL A 103 13.10 0.72 -7.94
C VAL A 103 14.08 -0.27 -8.57
N TRP A 104 15.17 0.26 -9.12
CA TRP A 104 16.14 -0.54 -9.87
C TRP A 104 16.83 -1.59 -9.00
N ARG A 105 16.92 -2.84 -9.47
CA ARG A 105 17.62 -3.96 -8.81
C ARG A 105 19.13 -3.88 -8.86
N GLY A 106 19.68 -2.98 -9.67
CA GLY A 106 21.12 -2.85 -9.88
C GLY A 106 21.65 -3.82 -10.95
N PRO A 107 22.94 -3.72 -11.29
CA PRO A 107 23.56 -4.52 -12.34
C PRO A 107 24.04 -5.89 -11.84
N GLY A 108 24.10 -6.09 -10.51
CA GLY A 108 24.60 -7.32 -9.89
C GLY A 108 23.67 -8.51 -10.11
N PRO A 109 24.17 -9.74 -9.88
CA PRO A 109 23.35 -10.95 -9.97
C PRO A 109 22.25 -10.95 -8.90
N ALA A 110 21.14 -11.61 -9.20
CA ALA A 110 20.12 -11.90 -8.20
C ALA A 110 20.72 -12.82 -7.13
N SER A 111 20.40 -12.57 -5.87
CA SER A 111 20.80 -13.47 -4.81
C SER A 111 20.01 -14.77 -4.86
N THR A 112 20.71 -15.89 -4.69
CA THR A 112 20.07 -17.20 -4.61
C THR A 112 19.25 -17.29 -3.33
N LEU A 113 18.02 -17.77 -3.44
CA LEU A 113 17.23 -18.26 -2.32
C LEU A 113 17.43 -19.77 -2.23
N PRO A 114 18.22 -20.29 -1.26
CA PRO A 114 18.41 -21.72 -1.11
C PRO A 114 17.07 -22.42 -0.89
N ARG A 115 16.91 -23.63 -1.42
CA ARG A 115 15.65 -24.35 -1.41
C ARG A 115 15.77 -25.63 -0.58
N ALA A 116 14.71 -25.97 0.14
CA ALA A 116 14.58 -27.16 0.96
C ALA A 116 13.08 -27.47 1.12
N GLU A 117 12.43 -27.79 0.00
CA GLU A 117 10.99 -27.99 -0.11
C GLU A 117 10.44 -28.95 0.95
N GLN A 118 9.29 -28.60 1.52
CA GLN A 118 8.57 -29.40 2.49
C GLN A 118 7.07 -29.43 2.16
N PRO A 119 6.36 -30.55 2.43
CA PRO A 119 4.94 -30.68 2.13
C PRO A 119 4.06 -29.98 3.19
N ILE A 120 4.27 -28.68 3.43
CA ILE A 120 3.56 -27.93 4.47
C ILE A 120 2.08 -27.66 4.15
N GLY A 121 1.67 -27.85 2.88
CA GLY A 121 0.29 -27.60 2.44
C GLY A 121 -0.76 -28.40 3.19
N ALA A 122 -0.40 -29.62 3.62
CA ALA A 122 -1.27 -30.53 4.36
C ALA A 122 -1.27 -30.29 5.89
N ILE A 123 -0.49 -29.33 6.40
CA ILE A 123 -0.44 -29.05 7.85
C ILE A 123 -1.83 -28.65 8.34
N PRO A 124 -2.41 -29.39 9.31
CA PRO A 124 -3.75 -29.10 9.80
C PRO A 124 -3.72 -27.98 10.84
N PHE A 125 -4.79 -27.19 10.89
CA PHE A 125 -5.08 -26.26 11.96
C PHE A 125 -6.58 -26.22 12.24
N THR A 126 -6.97 -25.66 13.38
CA THR A 126 -8.37 -25.41 13.73
C THR A 126 -8.65 -23.93 13.55
N ASP A 127 -9.61 -23.57 12.70
CA ASP A 127 -10.00 -22.18 12.43
C ASP A 127 -10.80 -21.57 13.60
N ALA A 128 -11.11 -20.27 13.53
CA ALA A 128 -11.84 -19.54 14.57
C ALA A 128 -13.27 -20.07 14.78
N ASP A 129 -13.87 -20.67 13.76
CA ASP A 129 -15.19 -21.32 13.81
C ASP A 129 -15.15 -22.77 14.32
N GLY A 130 -13.96 -23.29 14.66
CA GLY A 130 -13.76 -24.68 15.10
C GLY A 130 -13.57 -25.69 13.96
N THR A 131 -13.71 -25.27 12.71
CA THR A 131 -13.50 -26.14 11.54
C THR A 131 -12.04 -26.54 11.42
N ARG A 132 -11.77 -27.83 11.20
CA ARG A 132 -10.43 -28.31 10.85
C ARG A 132 -10.16 -27.97 9.39
N ARG A 133 -9.04 -27.30 9.15
CA ARG A 133 -8.58 -26.88 7.83
C ARG A 133 -7.11 -27.23 7.64
N THR A 134 -6.64 -27.19 6.41
CA THR A 134 -5.23 -27.33 6.02
C THR A 134 -4.65 -26.01 5.57
N PHE A 135 -3.33 -25.90 5.59
CA PHE A 135 -2.63 -24.71 5.11
C PHE A 135 -3.02 -24.34 3.66
N ASP A 136 -3.16 -25.33 2.77
CA ASP A 136 -3.60 -25.10 1.38
C ASP A 136 -5.04 -24.58 1.29
N GLU A 137 -5.97 -25.07 2.12
CA GLU A 137 -7.33 -24.53 2.17
C GLU A 137 -7.36 -23.06 2.61
N MET A 138 -6.47 -22.66 3.52
CA MET A 138 -6.32 -21.24 3.90
C MET A 138 -5.91 -20.39 2.71
N LEU A 139 -5.04 -20.88 1.80
CA LEU A 139 -4.64 -20.13 0.61
C LEU A 139 -5.84 -19.77 -0.26
N ALA A 140 -6.72 -20.73 -0.51
CA ALA A 140 -7.94 -20.51 -1.27
C ALA A 140 -8.92 -19.59 -0.53
N LEU A 141 -9.23 -19.89 0.74
CA LEU A 141 -10.22 -19.14 1.54
C LEU A 141 -9.81 -17.68 1.79
N THR A 142 -8.51 -17.37 1.68
CA THR A 142 -7.98 -16.01 1.84
C THR A 142 -7.60 -15.35 0.52
N TYR A 143 -7.99 -15.93 -0.62
CA TYR A 143 -7.74 -15.40 -1.96
C TYR A 143 -6.26 -15.07 -2.20
N THR A 144 -5.39 -16.00 -1.81
CA THR A 144 -3.95 -15.88 -2.03
C THR A 144 -3.65 -15.92 -3.52
N ASP A 145 -2.85 -14.97 -4.00
CA ASP A 145 -2.32 -14.93 -5.36
C ASP A 145 -0.86 -15.41 -5.41
N GLY A 146 -0.13 -15.28 -4.30
CA GLY A 146 1.18 -15.91 -4.14
C GLY A 146 1.60 -16.03 -2.68
N ILE A 147 2.32 -17.11 -2.36
CA ILE A 147 2.87 -17.32 -1.02
C ILE A 147 4.25 -17.97 -1.11
N LEU A 148 5.19 -17.48 -0.29
CA LEU A 148 6.52 -18.05 -0.15
C LEU A 148 6.87 -18.15 1.33
N VAL A 149 7.25 -19.34 1.76
CA VAL A 149 7.63 -19.67 3.14
C VAL A 149 9.11 -20.01 3.17
N MET A 150 9.86 -19.30 4.01
CA MET A 150 11.26 -19.59 4.32
C MET A 150 11.39 -20.03 5.77
N HIS A 151 12.13 -21.11 5.98
CA HIS A 151 12.49 -21.60 7.30
C HIS A 151 14.01 -21.72 7.38
N GLN A 152 14.63 -21.12 8.40
CA GLN A 152 16.09 -21.09 8.59
C GLN A 152 16.85 -20.62 7.33
N GLY A 153 16.33 -19.59 6.67
CA GLY A 153 16.94 -19.01 5.46
C GLY A 153 16.77 -19.82 4.18
N LYS A 154 15.96 -20.89 4.17
CA LYS A 154 15.68 -21.72 2.99
C LYS A 154 14.21 -21.65 2.60
N VAL A 155 13.92 -21.54 1.31
CA VAL A 155 12.56 -21.66 0.77
C VAL A 155 12.08 -23.09 0.94
N ILE A 156 11.01 -23.28 1.69
CA ILE A 156 10.40 -24.60 1.92
C ILE A 156 9.07 -24.76 1.18
N TYR A 157 8.44 -23.66 0.78
CA TYR A 157 7.16 -23.67 0.06
C TYR A 157 7.00 -22.40 -0.76
N GLU A 158 6.53 -22.54 -2.00
CA GLU A 158 6.30 -21.42 -2.92
C GLU A 158 5.17 -21.78 -3.89
N ARG A 159 4.15 -20.93 -3.97
CA ARG A 159 3.00 -21.10 -4.87
C ARG A 159 2.57 -19.76 -5.46
N TYR A 160 2.01 -19.86 -6.65
CA TYR A 160 1.47 -18.76 -7.44
C TYR A 160 0.09 -19.17 -7.96
N PHE A 161 -0.84 -18.22 -7.99
CA PHE A 161 -2.23 -18.43 -8.40
C PHE A 161 -2.72 -17.25 -9.23
N GLY A 162 -3.77 -17.46 -10.02
CA GLY A 162 -4.38 -16.41 -10.82
C GLY A 162 -3.39 -15.70 -11.74
N ALA A 163 -3.35 -14.37 -11.65
CA ALA A 163 -2.59 -13.52 -12.55
C ALA A 163 -1.14 -13.26 -12.08
N LEU A 164 -0.72 -13.84 -10.96
CA LEU A 164 0.63 -13.69 -10.43
C LEU A 164 1.52 -14.85 -10.86
N ASP A 165 2.76 -14.54 -11.23
CA ASP A 165 3.80 -15.52 -11.52
C ASP A 165 5.11 -15.13 -10.79
N SER A 166 6.21 -15.83 -11.08
CA SER A 166 7.49 -15.61 -10.39
C SER A 166 8.21 -14.30 -10.70
N HIS A 167 7.92 -13.64 -11.83
CA HIS A 167 8.59 -12.42 -12.28
C HIS A 167 7.68 -11.18 -12.30
N THR A 168 6.37 -11.37 -12.14
CA THR A 168 5.38 -10.30 -12.16
C THR A 168 5.26 -9.64 -10.78
N PRO A 169 5.43 -8.30 -10.66
CA PRO A 169 5.22 -7.62 -9.40
C PRO A 169 3.75 -7.54 -9.00
N HIS A 170 3.48 -7.65 -7.70
CA HIS A 170 2.16 -7.47 -7.11
C HIS A 170 2.16 -6.27 -6.17
N ILE A 171 1.06 -5.53 -6.11
CA ILE A 171 0.90 -4.40 -5.19
C ILE A 171 0.94 -4.86 -3.73
N ALA A 172 1.82 -4.24 -2.95
CA ALA A 172 2.06 -4.56 -1.55
C ALA A 172 1.10 -3.84 -0.59
N MET A 173 0.30 -2.89 -1.11
CA MET A 173 -0.58 -2.06 -0.30
C MET A 173 0.21 -1.53 0.89
N SER A 174 -0.34 -1.59 2.11
CA SER A 174 0.33 -1.04 3.29
C SER A 174 1.58 -1.79 3.77
N VAL A 175 1.96 -2.92 3.18
CA VAL A 175 3.32 -3.47 3.41
C VAL A 175 4.40 -2.46 2.97
N THR A 176 4.07 -1.60 2.00
CA THR A 176 4.87 -0.42 1.60
C THR A 176 5.33 0.42 2.79
N LYS A 177 4.46 0.61 3.78
CA LYS A 177 4.74 1.46 4.95
C LYS A 177 5.95 0.93 5.73
N SER A 178 6.08 -0.39 5.85
CA SER A 178 7.18 -1.03 6.56
C SER A 178 8.53 -0.85 5.85
N PHE A 179 8.54 -0.72 4.51
CA PHE A 179 9.75 -0.31 3.77
C PHE A 179 10.10 1.15 4.07
N VAL A 180 9.12 2.06 4.05
CA VAL A 180 9.32 3.49 4.37
C VAL A 180 9.80 3.66 5.81
N GLY A 181 9.17 2.99 6.77
CA GLY A 181 9.54 3.02 8.18
C GLY A 181 10.94 2.47 8.42
N THR A 182 11.31 1.39 7.74
CA THR A 182 12.67 0.83 7.79
C THR A 182 13.70 1.83 7.26
N LEU A 183 13.44 2.49 6.13
CA LEU A 183 14.33 3.54 5.58
C LEU A 183 14.47 4.72 6.53
N ALA A 184 13.37 5.17 7.15
CA ALA A 184 13.39 6.24 8.15
C ALA A 184 14.22 5.84 9.38
N ALA A 185 14.03 4.63 9.89
CA ALA A 185 14.80 4.11 11.03
C ALA A 185 16.30 3.95 10.69
N MET A 186 16.65 3.56 9.45
CA MET A 186 18.05 3.55 8.98
C MET A 186 18.64 4.97 8.98
N LEU A 187 17.92 5.97 8.47
CA LEU A 187 18.37 7.37 8.51
C LEU A 187 18.49 7.89 9.93
N ALA A 188 17.65 7.42 10.86
CA ALA A 188 17.74 7.77 12.27
C ALA A 188 18.97 7.15 12.94
N ALA A 189 19.26 5.87 12.67
CA ALA A 189 20.47 5.20 13.14
C ALA A 189 21.76 5.88 12.61
N GLU A 190 21.69 6.54 11.46
CA GLU A 190 22.79 7.34 10.88
C GLU A 190 22.88 8.77 11.43
N GLY A 191 21.96 9.18 12.31
CA GLY A 191 21.89 10.56 12.83
C GLY A 191 21.41 11.61 11.81
N LYS A 192 20.90 11.19 10.64
CA LYS A 192 20.36 12.10 9.61
C LYS A 192 18.91 12.49 9.90
N LEU A 193 18.16 11.59 10.53
CA LEU A 193 16.80 11.84 11.00
C LEU A 193 16.80 11.78 12.53
N ASP A 194 16.19 12.75 13.18
CA ASP A 194 15.99 12.78 14.62
C ASP A 194 14.51 12.48 14.91
N PRO A 195 14.18 11.28 15.41
CA PRO A 195 12.80 10.94 15.74
C PRO A 195 12.17 11.87 16.79
N ALA A 196 12.96 12.47 17.69
CA ALA A 196 12.44 13.36 18.71
C ALA A 196 12.17 14.79 18.19
N ALA A 197 12.72 15.15 17.03
CA ALA A 197 12.51 16.46 16.45
C ALA A 197 11.06 16.66 15.98
N PRO A 198 10.57 17.91 16.00
CA PRO A 198 9.29 18.23 15.39
C PRO A 198 9.34 18.00 13.88
N VAL A 199 8.21 17.57 13.30
CA VAL A 199 8.07 17.35 11.84
C VAL A 199 8.48 18.60 11.06
N THR A 200 8.15 19.79 11.57
CA THR A 200 8.45 21.09 10.95
C THR A 200 9.94 21.40 10.82
N ARG A 201 10.82 20.70 11.55
CA ARG A 201 12.28 20.75 11.31
C ARG A 201 12.63 20.28 9.90
N TYR A 202 11.91 19.29 9.39
CA TYR A 202 12.15 18.69 8.08
C TYR A 202 11.17 19.23 7.03
N LEU A 203 9.92 19.47 7.42
CA LEU A 203 8.86 19.94 6.54
C LEU A 203 8.19 21.21 7.11
N PRO A 204 8.81 22.39 6.94
CA PRO A 204 8.21 23.65 7.38
C PRO A 204 6.80 23.89 6.82
N GLU A 205 6.49 23.28 5.66
CA GLU A 205 5.18 23.32 5.01
C GLU A 205 4.04 22.75 5.88
N MET A 206 4.37 21.96 6.90
CA MET A 206 3.40 21.31 7.80
C MET A 206 3.00 22.15 9.01
N ALA A 207 3.58 23.35 9.21
CA ALA A 207 3.39 24.15 10.42
C ALA A 207 1.92 24.47 10.75
N GLY A 208 1.06 24.65 9.73
CA GLY A 208 -0.37 24.94 9.89
C GLY A 208 -1.30 23.72 9.77
N THR A 209 -0.76 22.50 9.88
CA THR A 209 -1.50 21.24 9.64
C THR A 209 -1.62 20.43 10.92
N ALA A 210 -2.25 19.25 10.83
CA ALA A 210 -2.29 18.25 11.90
C ALA A 210 -0.90 17.84 12.44
N TYR A 211 0.18 18.06 11.67
CA TYR A 211 1.53 17.63 12.02
C TYR A 211 2.43 18.77 12.52
N GLY A 212 1.93 20.00 12.62
CA GLY A 212 2.74 21.18 12.92
C GLY A 212 3.48 21.10 14.25
N ASP A 213 2.89 20.44 15.25
CA ASP A 213 3.43 20.22 16.59
C ASP A 213 3.68 18.73 16.90
N ALA A 214 3.66 17.86 15.88
CA ALA A 214 4.00 16.46 16.01
C ALA A 214 5.52 16.24 15.95
N THR A 215 6.01 15.21 16.63
CA THR A 215 7.37 14.68 16.44
C THR A 215 7.41 13.65 15.32
N VAL A 216 8.59 13.45 14.73
CA VAL A 216 8.79 12.39 13.73
C VAL A 216 8.48 11.01 14.33
N ARG A 217 8.83 10.76 15.59
CA ARG A 217 8.54 9.51 16.30
C ARG A 217 7.05 9.21 16.37
N GLN A 218 6.22 10.21 16.65
CA GLN A 218 4.76 10.04 16.66
C GLN A 218 4.22 9.68 15.26
N VAL A 219 4.83 10.21 14.19
CA VAL A 219 4.50 9.81 12.81
C VAL A 219 4.90 8.36 12.56
N MET A 220 6.12 7.96 12.95
CA MET A 220 6.67 6.60 12.78
C MET A 220 5.84 5.52 13.51
N ASP A 221 5.34 5.86 14.69
CA ASP A 221 4.61 4.94 15.58
C ASP A 221 3.08 5.07 15.44
N MET A 222 2.61 5.92 14.52
CA MET A 222 1.18 6.18 14.24
C MET A 222 0.37 6.61 15.47
N THR A 223 0.92 7.54 16.24
CA THR A 223 0.25 8.12 17.43
C THR A 223 -0.18 9.57 17.18
N ILE A 224 -0.44 9.92 15.93
CA ILE A 224 -0.86 11.27 15.52
C ILE A 224 -2.38 11.42 15.71
N GLY A 225 -2.80 12.43 16.48
CA GLY A 225 -4.17 12.96 16.45
C GLY A 225 -4.46 13.74 15.17
N VAL A 226 -4.91 13.06 14.12
CA VAL A 226 -5.27 13.66 12.82
C VAL A 226 -6.67 13.24 12.40
N ARG A 227 -7.46 14.20 11.92
CA ARG A 227 -8.78 13.96 11.33
C ARG A 227 -8.62 13.31 9.96
N TYR A 228 -8.81 11.99 9.91
CA TYR A 228 -8.73 11.20 8.67
C TYR A 228 -9.39 9.84 8.88
N SER A 229 -10.41 9.48 8.10
CA SER A 229 -11.04 8.17 8.15
C SER A 229 -10.35 7.15 7.23
N GLU A 230 -10.08 5.96 7.77
CA GLU A 230 -9.55 4.77 7.07
C GLU A 230 -10.65 3.75 6.76
N ASP A 231 -11.92 4.15 6.89
CA ASP A 231 -13.03 3.24 6.61
C ASP A 231 -13.25 3.09 5.10
N TYR A 232 -12.65 2.06 4.52
CA TYR A 232 -12.83 1.69 3.10
C TYR A 232 -14.25 1.22 2.76
N ALA A 233 -15.16 1.07 3.73
CA ALA A 233 -16.58 0.82 3.45
C ALA A 233 -17.37 2.12 3.33
N ASP A 234 -16.92 3.21 3.94
CA ASP A 234 -17.56 4.53 3.85
C ASP A 234 -17.09 5.27 2.60
N PRO A 235 -17.96 5.52 1.59
CA PRO A 235 -17.59 6.26 0.39
C PRO A 235 -17.19 7.73 0.65
N LYS A 236 -17.47 8.26 1.84
CA LYS A 236 -17.12 9.63 2.26
C LYS A 236 -15.83 9.71 3.08
N ALA A 237 -15.19 8.59 3.38
CA ALA A 237 -13.94 8.58 4.12
C ALA A 237 -12.82 9.32 3.37
N GLU A 238 -11.97 10.04 4.12
CA GLU A 238 -10.86 10.84 3.58
C GLU A 238 -9.82 9.98 2.84
N VAL A 239 -9.79 8.66 3.06
CA VAL A 239 -8.96 7.73 2.28
C VAL A 239 -9.25 7.78 0.77
N TRP A 240 -10.49 8.08 0.38
CA TRP A 240 -10.86 8.24 -1.03
C TRP A 240 -10.40 9.57 -1.62
N ASP A 241 -10.36 10.63 -0.81
CA ASP A 241 -9.78 11.90 -1.23
C ASP A 241 -8.26 11.82 -1.36
N TYR A 242 -7.60 11.12 -0.42
CA TYR A 242 -6.19 10.76 -0.53
C TYR A 242 -5.92 9.97 -1.82
N ALA A 243 -6.72 8.95 -2.12
CA ALA A 243 -6.57 8.15 -3.33
C ALA A 243 -6.77 8.98 -4.62
N ARG A 244 -7.72 9.92 -4.63
CA ARG A 244 -7.93 10.87 -5.75
C ARG A 244 -6.75 11.84 -5.90
N ALA A 245 -6.25 12.39 -4.79
CA ALA A 245 -5.10 13.28 -4.78
C ALA A 245 -3.84 12.56 -5.28
N GLY A 246 -3.69 11.28 -4.92
CA GLY A 246 -2.62 10.40 -5.37
C GLY A 246 -2.72 9.86 -6.78
N GLY A 247 -3.81 10.15 -7.51
CA GLY A 247 -4.05 9.58 -8.84
C GLY A 247 -4.38 8.09 -8.85
N MET A 248 -4.64 7.48 -7.69
CA MET A 248 -5.06 6.08 -7.55
C MET A 248 -6.53 5.86 -7.94
N LEU A 249 -7.34 6.90 -7.79
CA LEU A 249 -8.71 6.97 -8.30
C LEU A 249 -8.81 8.18 -9.21
N ALA A 250 -9.52 8.07 -10.34
CA ALA A 250 -9.70 9.25 -11.16
C ALA A 250 -10.58 10.28 -10.48
N ARG A 251 -10.27 11.51 -10.84
CA ARG A 251 -10.93 12.72 -10.37
C ARG A 251 -12.15 12.95 -11.26
N PRO A 252 -13.34 13.19 -10.68
CA PRO A 252 -14.51 13.58 -11.49
C PRO A 252 -14.21 14.88 -12.26
N ALA A 253 -14.95 15.14 -13.34
CA ALA A 253 -14.71 16.30 -14.21
C ALA A 253 -14.75 17.65 -13.48
N ASN A 254 -15.50 17.74 -12.39
CA ASN A 254 -15.63 18.92 -11.53
C ASN A 254 -14.81 18.80 -10.22
N TYR A 255 -13.79 17.95 -10.17
CA TYR A 255 -12.95 17.79 -8.99
C TYR A 255 -12.19 19.08 -8.68
N ASN A 256 -12.39 19.60 -7.47
CA ASN A 256 -11.72 20.79 -6.96
C ASN A 256 -10.93 20.49 -5.66
N GLY A 257 -10.50 19.24 -5.48
CA GLY A 257 -9.71 18.80 -4.34
C GLY A 257 -8.19 18.85 -4.61
N PRO A 258 -7.38 18.40 -3.64
CA PRO A 258 -5.93 18.38 -3.77
C PRO A 258 -5.42 17.61 -5.00
N GLY A 259 -4.43 18.18 -5.69
CA GLY A 259 -3.90 17.62 -6.94
C GLY A 259 -2.75 16.63 -6.75
N THR A 260 -2.18 16.53 -5.56
CA THR A 260 -0.99 15.72 -5.25
C THR A 260 -1.08 15.16 -3.83
N PHE A 261 -0.25 14.17 -3.50
CA PHE A 261 -0.14 13.70 -2.11
C PHE A 261 0.24 14.84 -1.16
N TYR A 262 1.16 15.71 -1.57
CA TYR A 262 1.61 16.85 -0.75
C TYR A 262 0.53 17.89 -0.52
N ASP A 263 -0.27 18.19 -1.54
CA ASP A 263 -1.41 19.10 -1.39
C ASP A 263 -2.44 18.53 -0.41
N PHE A 264 -2.69 17.23 -0.48
CA PHE A 264 -3.61 16.57 0.43
C PHE A 264 -3.11 16.58 1.88
N LEU A 265 -1.82 16.29 2.10
CA LEU A 265 -1.23 16.34 3.44
C LEU A 265 -1.36 17.73 4.07
N LYS A 266 -1.23 18.80 3.27
CA LYS A 266 -1.41 20.19 3.73
C LYS A 266 -2.85 20.53 4.15
N THR A 267 -3.87 19.75 3.76
CA THR A 267 -5.25 20.00 4.17
C THR A 267 -5.62 19.38 5.52
N LEU A 268 -4.82 18.42 6.01
CA LEU A 268 -5.15 17.63 7.20
C LEU A 268 -5.15 18.48 8.46
N GLN A 269 -6.21 18.31 9.26
CA GLN A 269 -6.43 19.05 10.50
C GLN A 269 -6.24 18.15 11.72
N LYS A 270 -5.78 18.76 12.81
CA LYS A 270 -5.56 18.05 14.08
C LYS A 270 -6.88 17.59 14.67
N GLU A 271 -6.90 16.38 15.22
CA GLU A 271 -8.03 15.82 15.97
C GLU A 271 -7.52 15.23 17.28
N GLY A 272 -7.86 15.88 18.40
CA GLY A 272 -7.33 15.52 19.72
C GLY A 272 -5.82 15.82 19.86
N SER A 273 -5.17 15.08 20.75
CA SER A 273 -3.72 15.20 21.00
C SER A 273 -2.94 14.05 20.35
N HIS A 274 -1.68 14.30 20.00
CA HIS A 274 -0.73 13.21 19.71
C HIS A 274 -0.52 12.38 20.98
N ASP A 275 -0.10 11.13 20.81
CA ASP A 275 0.09 10.14 21.88
C ASP A 275 -1.15 9.92 22.78
N ALA A 276 -2.35 10.24 22.30
CA ALA A 276 -3.58 9.84 22.98
C ALA A 276 -3.77 8.31 22.92
N ALA A 277 -3.61 7.76 21.72
CA ALA A 277 -3.68 6.34 21.40
C ALA A 277 -2.94 6.07 20.08
N PHE A 278 -2.70 4.80 19.78
CA PHE A 278 -2.38 4.36 18.43
C PHE A 278 -3.58 4.60 17.51
N ALA A 279 -3.34 5.18 16.33
CA ALA A 279 -4.34 5.38 15.31
C ALA A 279 -3.72 5.09 13.95
N TYR A 280 -4.11 3.96 13.34
CA TYR A 280 -3.63 3.61 12.02
C TYR A 280 -4.13 4.61 10.99
N LYS A 281 -3.22 5.35 10.34
CA LYS A 281 -3.53 6.38 9.31
C LYS A 281 -2.48 6.36 8.21
N THR A 282 -2.90 6.18 6.97
CA THR A 282 -2.04 6.04 5.79
C THR A 282 -1.28 7.32 5.50
N VAL A 283 -1.88 8.46 5.79
CA VAL A 283 -1.27 9.78 5.68
C VAL A 283 -0.01 9.96 6.54
N ASN A 284 0.12 9.24 7.65
CA ASN A 284 1.36 9.25 8.46
C ASN A 284 2.52 8.64 7.69
N ALA A 285 2.29 7.54 6.95
CA ALA A 285 3.32 6.91 6.14
C ALA A 285 3.67 7.73 4.88
N GLU A 286 2.68 8.40 4.28
CA GLU A 286 2.92 9.32 3.17
C GLU A 286 3.76 10.53 3.61
N LEU A 287 3.45 11.10 4.78
CA LEU A 287 4.26 12.16 5.37
C LEU A 287 5.67 11.67 5.70
N LEU A 288 5.82 10.46 6.27
CA LEU A 288 7.14 9.89 6.56
C LEU A 288 7.97 9.69 5.28
N ALA A 289 7.34 9.28 4.17
CA ALA A 289 8.01 9.20 2.88
C ALA A 289 8.51 10.58 2.41
N TRP A 290 7.72 11.65 2.61
CA TRP A 290 8.17 13.02 2.31
C TRP A 290 9.36 13.44 3.18
N ILE A 291 9.32 13.15 4.49
CA ILE A 291 10.44 13.41 5.41
C ILE A 291 11.70 12.67 4.93
N VAL A 292 11.59 11.38 4.64
CA VAL A 292 12.70 10.54 4.16
C VAL A 292 13.30 11.09 2.86
N ARG A 293 12.48 11.53 1.92
CA ARG A 293 12.94 12.18 0.68
C ARG A 293 13.66 13.49 0.94
N ARG A 294 13.12 14.34 1.84
CA ARG A 294 13.75 15.61 2.22
C ARG A 294 15.12 15.39 2.87
N VAL A 295 15.20 14.46 3.81
CA VAL A 295 16.42 14.17 4.56
C VAL A 295 17.50 13.53 3.69
N SER A 296 17.11 12.64 2.78
CA SER A 296 18.05 11.95 1.89
C SER A 296 18.45 12.77 0.66
N GLY A 297 17.62 13.75 0.24
CA GLY A 297 17.77 14.42 -1.05
C GLY A 297 17.51 13.52 -2.26
N GLN A 298 16.90 12.35 -2.05
CA GLN A 298 16.63 11.35 -3.09
C GLN A 298 15.13 11.12 -3.25
N SER A 299 14.72 10.60 -4.41
CA SER A 299 13.39 10.02 -4.58
C SER A 299 13.24 8.78 -3.69
N LEU A 300 12.01 8.42 -3.32
CA LEU A 300 11.79 7.24 -2.49
C LEU A 300 12.24 5.96 -3.21
N ALA A 301 11.99 5.87 -4.51
CA ALA A 301 12.38 4.72 -5.33
C ALA A 301 13.91 4.57 -5.42
N LYS A 302 14.64 5.67 -5.62
CA LYS A 302 16.11 5.68 -5.65
C LYS A 302 16.69 5.29 -4.29
N LEU A 303 16.16 5.86 -3.21
CA LEU A 303 16.63 5.54 -1.86
C LEU A 303 16.39 4.06 -1.54
N LEU A 304 15.19 3.52 -1.82
CA LEU A 304 14.91 2.10 -1.61
C LEU A 304 15.85 1.21 -2.45
N SER A 305 16.07 1.59 -3.71
CA SER A 305 16.98 0.89 -4.62
C SER A 305 18.38 0.78 -4.04
N GLU A 306 19.01 1.90 -3.71
CA GLU A 306 20.42 1.93 -3.26
C GLU A 306 20.62 1.30 -1.88
N ARG A 307 19.66 1.45 -0.98
CA ARG A 307 19.83 1.12 0.43
C ARG A 307 19.41 -0.30 0.78
N ILE A 308 18.47 -0.89 0.04
CA ILE A 308 17.90 -2.20 0.35
C ILE A 308 17.87 -3.09 -0.88
N TRP A 309 17.28 -2.61 -1.99
CA TRP A 309 16.97 -3.44 -3.16
C TRP A 309 18.23 -4.01 -3.85
N GLN A 310 19.20 -3.14 -4.17
CA GLN A 310 20.47 -3.58 -4.75
C GLN A 310 21.32 -4.37 -3.74
N PRO A 311 21.50 -3.92 -2.47
CA PRO A 311 22.31 -4.67 -1.51
C PRO A 311 21.79 -6.07 -1.19
N MET A 312 20.47 -6.30 -1.20
CA MET A 312 19.89 -7.63 -0.98
C MET A 312 19.98 -8.55 -2.20
N GLY A 313 20.40 -8.00 -3.35
CA GLY A 313 20.47 -8.71 -4.62
C GLY A 313 19.08 -9.09 -5.11
N ALA A 314 18.17 -8.11 -5.20
CA ALA A 314 16.84 -8.32 -5.76
C ALA A 314 16.91 -8.97 -7.15
N GLU A 315 15.91 -9.77 -7.50
CA GLU A 315 15.80 -10.51 -8.75
C GLU A 315 15.14 -9.67 -9.83
N GLN A 316 14.15 -8.85 -9.49
CA GLN A 316 13.46 -7.97 -10.41
C GLN A 316 13.46 -6.52 -9.92
N ASP A 317 13.27 -5.58 -10.86
CA ASP A 317 12.92 -4.21 -10.51
C ASP A 317 11.56 -4.19 -9.80
N ALA A 318 11.49 -3.48 -8.67
CA ALA A 318 10.21 -3.09 -8.07
C ALA A 318 9.74 -1.75 -8.64
N TYR A 319 8.57 -1.27 -8.25
CA TYR A 319 8.14 0.08 -8.57
C TYR A 319 7.14 0.64 -7.56
N PHE A 320 7.09 1.96 -7.47
CA PHE A 320 6.02 2.68 -6.79
C PHE A 320 5.00 3.20 -7.80
N THR A 321 3.71 3.18 -7.45
CA THR A 321 2.75 4.10 -8.08
C THR A 321 3.08 5.55 -7.71
N VAL A 322 2.79 6.49 -8.60
CA VAL A 322 3.07 7.91 -8.39
C VAL A 322 1.85 8.79 -8.63
N ASP A 323 1.81 9.95 -7.97
CA ASP A 323 0.81 10.99 -8.26
C ASP A 323 1.13 11.78 -9.56
N SER A 324 0.35 12.81 -9.86
CA SER A 324 0.46 13.59 -11.08
C SER A 324 1.77 14.39 -11.24
N ILE A 325 2.58 14.50 -10.18
CA ILE A 325 3.90 15.14 -10.24
C ILE A 325 5.05 14.14 -10.07
N GLY A 326 4.77 12.84 -10.09
CA GLY A 326 5.77 11.80 -9.93
C GLY A 326 6.15 11.51 -8.47
N THR A 327 5.34 11.92 -7.49
CA THR A 327 5.58 11.58 -6.08
C THR A 327 5.21 10.13 -5.82
N GLU A 328 6.17 9.31 -5.41
CA GLU A 328 5.94 7.92 -5.03
C GLU A 328 5.00 7.82 -3.83
N SER A 329 3.98 6.95 -3.90
CA SER A 329 3.06 6.70 -2.79
C SER A 329 3.74 5.86 -1.70
N GLY A 330 4.17 6.54 -0.62
CA GLY A 330 4.71 5.90 0.57
C GLY A 330 3.65 5.18 1.41
N GLY A 331 2.38 5.57 1.24
CA GLY A 331 1.26 4.97 1.95
C GLY A 331 0.90 3.55 1.51
N GLY A 332 1.13 3.20 0.25
CA GLY A 332 0.73 1.88 -0.25
C GLY A 332 1.11 1.50 -1.68
N GLY A 333 1.95 2.29 -2.36
CA GLY A 333 2.18 2.17 -3.79
C GLY A 333 3.25 1.18 -4.24
N LEU A 334 3.98 0.51 -3.34
CA LEU A 334 5.07 -0.38 -3.72
C LEU A 334 4.52 -1.67 -4.34
N ASN A 335 5.13 -2.09 -5.44
CA ASN A 335 4.87 -3.35 -6.13
C ASN A 335 6.18 -4.13 -6.24
N THR A 336 6.17 -5.41 -5.86
CA THR A 336 7.37 -6.25 -5.87
C THR A 336 7.03 -7.68 -6.29
N THR A 337 8.02 -8.45 -6.76
CA THR A 337 7.81 -9.90 -6.91
C THR A 337 7.76 -10.58 -5.56
N LEU A 338 7.10 -11.75 -5.51
CA LEU A 338 6.99 -12.53 -4.28
C LEU A 338 8.36 -12.90 -3.68
N ARG A 339 9.33 -13.26 -4.52
CA ARG A 339 10.68 -13.64 -4.06
C ARG A 339 11.46 -12.45 -3.52
N ASP A 340 11.31 -11.27 -4.12
CA ASP A 340 12.00 -10.07 -3.60
C ASP A 340 11.35 -9.55 -2.31
N LEU A 341 10.03 -9.73 -2.16
CA LEU A 341 9.37 -9.54 -0.87
C LEU A 341 9.94 -10.49 0.19
N ALA A 342 10.17 -11.76 -0.17
CA ALA A 342 10.79 -12.76 0.71
C ALA A 342 12.23 -12.39 1.11
N ARG A 343 13.05 -11.92 0.16
CA ARG A 343 14.42 -11.43 0.45
C ARG A 343 14.41 -10.31 1.47
N PHE A 344 13.49 -9.35 1.34
CA PHE A 344 13.35 -8.28 2.32
C PHE A 344 12.88 -8.81 3.69
N GLY A 345 11.82 -9.64 3.71
CA GLY A 345 11.34 -10.26 4.95
C GLY A 345 12.41 -11.07 5.68
N GLU A 346 13.19 -11.85 4.94
CA GLU A 346 14.28 -12.67 5.49
C GLU A 346 15.46 -11.81 5.95
N THR A 347 15.76 -10.70 5.26
CA THR A 347 16.74 -9.71 5.72
C THR A 347 16.33 -9.17 7.09
N ILE A 348 15.04 -8.85 7.29
CA ILE A 348 14.52 -8.38 8.58
C ILE A 348 14.59 -9.50 9.63
N ARG A 349 14.17 -10.74 9.32
CA ARG A 349 14.26 -11.88 10.26
C ARG A 349 15.71 -12.10 10.72
N ALA A 350 16.65 -12.06 9.79
CA ALA A 350 18.08 -12.29 10.03
C ALA A 350 18.81 -11.03 10.58
N ASN A 351 18.13 -10.21 11.38
CA ASN A 351 18.67 -9.02 12.04
C ASN A 351 19.37 -8.05 11.07
N GLY A 352 18.79 -7.88 9.88
CA GLY A 352 19.26 -6.97 8.85
C GLY A 352 20.37 -7.53 7.97
N ARG A 353 20.72 -8.82 8.11
CA ARG A 353 21.74 -9.49 7.31
C ARG A 353 21.13 -10.33 6.20
N PHE A 354 21.74 -10.27 5.02
CA PHE A 354 21.38 -11.15 3.91
C PHE A 354 22.58 -11.29 2.97
N ASN A 355 22.84 -12.49 2.45
CA ASN A 355 24.00 -12.82 1.60
C ASN A 355 25.35 -12.31 2.14
N GLY A 356 25.59 -12.51 3.44
CA GLY A 356 26.85 -12.12 4.09
C GLY A 356 27.01 -10.61 4.32
N LYS A 357 26.05 -9.77 3.93
CA LYS A 357 26.08 -8.31 4.12
C LYS A 357 25.14 -7.87 5.23
N GLN A 358 25.54 -6.84 5.97
CA GLN A 358 24.64 -6.10 6.86
C GLN A 358 23.96 -4.99 6.04
N ILE A 359 22.72 -5.24 5.62
CA ILE A 359 21.97 -4.32 4.74
C ILE A 359 21.22 -3.29 5.58
N ILE A 360 20.54 -3.76 6.63
CA ILE A 360 19.83 -2.92 7.58
C ILE A 360 20.60 -3.00 8.90
N PRO A 361 20.90 -1.90 9.62
CA PRO A 361 21.58 -1.98 10.91
C PRO A 361 20.83 -2.90 11.89
N ALA A 362 21.56 -3.76 12.60
CA ALA A 362 20.94 -4.67 13.57
C ALA A 362 20.15 -3.93 14.67
N SER A 363 20.59 -2.73 15.04
CA SER A 363 19.89 -1.84 15.98
C SER A 363 18.51 -1.40 15.49
N VAL A 364 18.34 -1.19 14.19
CA VAL A 364 17.04 -0.84 13.58
C VAL A 364 16.07 -2.02 13.71
N VAL A 365 16.52 -3.23 13.37
CA VAL A 365 15.69 -4.43 13.51
C VAL A 365 15.37 -4.71 14.98
N ALA A 366 16.33 -4.50 15.89
CA ALA A 366 16.10 -4.66 17.32
C ALA A 366 15.06 -3.66 17.86
N ASP A 367 15.05 -2.41 17.39
CA ASP A 367 14.04 -1.42 17.75
C ASP A 367 12.64 -1.83 17.26
N ILE A 368 12.53 -2.19 15.98
CA ILE A 368 11.28 -2.71 15.39
C ILE A 368 10.74 -3.89 16.23
N ARG A 369 11.59 -4.88 16.54
CA ARG A 369 11.21 -6.09 17.28
C ARG A 369 10.82 -5.80 18.73
N ARG A 370 11.41 -4.78 19.36
CA ARG A 370 11.05 -4.35 20.72
C ARG A 370 9.62 -3.81 20.78
N GLY A 371 9.11 -3.26 19.69
CA GLY A 371 7.77 -2.70 19.62
C GLY A 371 7.63 -1.32 20.26
N GLY A 372 6.42 -0.76 20.13
CA GLY A 372 6.04 0.55 20.65
C GLY A 372 5.27 0.45 21.96
N SER A 373 4.58 1.53 22.34
CA SER A 373 3.76 1.53 23.57
C SER A 373 2.55 0.60 23.42
N ARG A 374 2.46 -0.39 24.31
CA ARG A 374 1.30 -1.28 24.45
C ARG A 374 0.13 -0.57 25.10
N GLU A 375 0.39 0.43 25.95
CA GLU A 375 -0.63 1.24 26.61
C GLU A 375 -1.38 2.11 25.60
N LEU A 376 -0.66 2.78 24.69
CA LEU A 376 -1.28 3.57 23.61
C LEU A 376 -2.04 2.68 22.64
N PHE A 377 -1.52 1.49 22.34
CA PHE A 377 -2.20 0.53 21.49
C PHE A 377 -3.49 0.00 22.14
N ALA A 378 -3.47 -0.32 23.43
CA ALA A 378 -4.63 -0.82 24.18
C ALA A 378 -5.81 0.17 24.22
N ARG A 379 -5.56 1.47 24.05
CA ARG A 379 -6.59 2.51 23.95
C ARG A 379 -7.20 2.64 22.55
N SER A 380 -6.62 1.98 21.55
CA SER A 380 -7.08 2.04 20.17
C SER A 380 -8.19 1.03 19.89
N GLY A 381 -9.02 1.28 18.87
CA GLY A 381 -9.97 0.30 18.36
C GLY A 381 -9.31 -0.99 17.82
N SER A 382 -8.01 -0.96 17.51
CA SER A 382 -7.28 -2.15 17.05
C SER A 382 -7.04 -3.17 18.17
N ALA A 383 -7.08 -2.76 19.44
CA ALA A 383 -6.86 -3.65 20.58
C ALA A 383 -7.91 -4.76 20.69
N ALA A 384 -9.13 -4.53 20.18
CA ALA A 384 -10.20 -5.53 20.18
C ALA A 384 -9.87 -6.76 19.31
N VAL A 385 -9.11 -6.55 18.22
CA VAL A 385 -8.73 -7.62 17.28
C VAL A 385 -7.28 -8.08 17.44
N LEU A 386 -6.43 -7.26 18.07
CA LEU A 386 -5.01 -7.51 18.29
C LEU A 386 -4.63 -7.20 19.74
N PRO A 387 -5.16 -7.96 20.73
CA PRO A 387 -4.94 -7.66 22.14
C PRO A 387 -3.48 -7.83 22.54
N GLY A 388 -2.93 -6.83 23.24
CA GLY A 388 -1.55 -6.84 23.75
C GLY A 388 -0.47 -6.45 22.74
N TRP A 389 -0.84 -6.17 21.49
CA TRP A 389 0.06 -5.75 20.42
C TRP A 389 0.58 -4.32 20.62
N SER A 390 1.56 -3.96 19.81
CA SER A 390 2.03 -2.58 19.65
C SER A 390 2.39 -2.30 18.18
N TYR A 391 2.75 -1.06 17.89
CA TYR A 391 3.21 -0.62 16.58
C TYR A 391 4.49 0.21 16.69
N ARG A 392 5.49 -0.06 15.84
CA ARG A 392 6.81 0.60 15.89
C ARG A 392 7.41 0.71 14.50
N ASP A 393 7.86 1.91 14.11
CA ASP A 393 8.56 2.13 12.83
C ASP A 393 7.83 1.54 11.62
N MET A 394 6.50 1.65 11.59
CA MET A 394 5.63 1.08 10.56
C MET A 394 5.46 -0.46 10.57
N TRP A 395 5.75 -1.14 11.69
CA TRP A 395 5.58 -2.59 11.88
C TRP A 395 4.61 -2.92 13.02
N TRP A 396 3.83 -3.99 12.84
CA TRP A 396 2.95 -4.55 13.88
C TRP A 396 3.71 -5.59 14.71
N VAL A 397 3.66 -5.49 16.03
CA VAL A 397 4.42 -6.38 16.95
C VAL A 397 3.46 -7.04 17.93
N SER A 398 3.44 -8.36 17.97
CA SER A 398 2.44 -9.15 18.70
C SER A 398 2.70 -9.28 20.19
N HIS A 399 3.97 -9.24 20.61
CA HIS A 399 4.39 -9.56 21.98
C HIS A 399 3.95 -10.95 22.47
N ASP A 400 3.70 -11.88 21.56
CA ASP A 400 3.46 -13.28 21.90
C ASP A 400 4.76 -14.00 22.28
N SER A 401 4.66 -15.26 22.73
CA SER A 401 5.83 -16.04 23.15
C SER A 401 6.85 -16.27 22.01
N HIS A 402 6.41 -16.17 20.76
CA HIS A 402 7.25 -16.29 19.57
C HIS A 402 7.93 -14.96 19.19
N GLY A 403 7.52 -13.85 19.79
CA GLY A 403 7.99 -12.52 19.42
C GLY A 403 7.63 -12.17 17.98
N MET A 404 6.47 -12.64 17.49
CA MET A 404 6.07 -12.44 16.10
C MET A 404 5.82 -10.96 15.78
N PHE A 405 6.24 -10.53 14.60
CA PHE A 405 5.97 -9.20 14.09
C PHE A 405 5.79 -9.24 12.56
N GLN A 406 5.14 -8.22 12.01
CA GLN A 406 4.72 -8.25 10.62
C GLN A 406 4.50 -6.88 9.97
N ALA A 407 4.59 -6.88 8.64
CA ALA A 407 4.02 -5.88 7.76
C ALA A 407 2.69 -6.41 7.22
N ALA A 408 1.66 -5.57 7.14
CA ALA A 408 0.33 -5.98 6.67
C ALA A 408 -0.30 -4.93 5.75
N GLY A 409 -0.90 -5.39 4.65
CA GLY A 409 -1.60 -4.58 3.66
C GLY A 409 -3.04 -5.04 3.47
N ILE A 410 -3.94 -4.11 3.17
CA ILE A 410 -5.33 -4.43 2.84
C ILE A 410 -5.43 -5.49 1.73
N HIS A 411 -6.54 -6.21 1.70
CA HIS A 411 -6.77 -7.35 0.82
C HIS A 411 -5.83 -8.57 1.05
N GLY A 412 -5.02 -8.55 2.12
CA GLY A 412 -4.31 -9.74 2.61
C GLY A 412 -2.81 -9.80 2.32
N GLN A 413 -2.16 -8.66 2.04
CA GLN A 413 -0.72 -8.62 1.78
C GLN A 413 0.04 -8.76 3.10
N ARG A 414 1.13 -9.52 3.13
CA ARG A 414 1.85 -9.74 4.39
C ARG A 414 3.33 -10.06 4.22
N ILE A 415 4.11 -9.58 5.19
CA ILE A 415 5.38 -10.16 5.60
C ILE A 415 5.19 -10.55 7.06
N TYR A 416 5.20 -11.85 7.35
CA TYR A 416 5.07 -12.40 8.69
C TYR A 416 6.41 -12.99 9.10
N ILE A 417 6.90 -12.60 10.28
CA ILE A 417 8.20 -13.03 10.80
C ILE A 417 7.98 -13.61 12.19
N ASP A 418 8.38 -14.86 12.36
CA ASP A 418 8.44 -15.55 13.64
C ASP A 418 9.91 -15.85 13.97
N PRO A 419 10.53 -15.04 14.85
CA PRO A 419 11.92 -15.25 15.23
C PRO A 419 12.16 -16.55 15.99
N GLN A 420 11.21 -17.00 16.83
CA GLN A 420 11.37 -18.22 17.62
C GLN A 420 11.42 -19.46 16.71
N ALA A 421 10.57 -19.50 15.68
CA ALA A 421 10.53 -20.58 14.70
C ALA A 421 11.48 -20.35 13.51
N GLU A 422 12.30 -19.30 13.50
CA GLU A 422 13.16 -18.92 12.38
C GLU A 422 12.43 -18.89 11.02
N LEU A 423 11.21 -18.36 11.02
CA LEU A 423 10.27 -18.45 9.91
C LEU A 423 9.96 -17.07 9.32
N THR A 424 10.04 -16.97 8.00
CA THR A 424 9.53 -15.84 7.21
C THR A 424 8.45 -16.34 6.27
N ILE A 425 7.25 -15.75 6.31
CA ILE A 425 6.18 -16.00 5.35
C ILE A 425 5.83 -14.70 4.66
N VAL A 426 5.90 -14.67 3.34
CA VAL A 426 5.40 -13.55 2.52
C VAL A 426 4.21 -13.99 1.70
N ARG A 427 3.20 -13.12 1.61
CA ARG A 427 1.95 -13.42 0.92
C ARG A 427 1.43 -12.21 0.17
N TYR A 428 1.00 -12.45 -1.07
CA TYR A 428 0.14 -11.57 -1.85
C TYR A 428 -1.24 -12.19 -2.00
N ALA A 429 -2.28 -11.35 -1.92
CA ALA A 429 -3.67 -11.76 -2.01
C ALA A 429 -4.55 -10.65 -2.59
N SER A 430 -5.72 -11.03 -3.06
CA SER A 430 -6.71 -10.12 -3.66
C SER A 430 -8.09 -10.30 -3.02
N HIS A 431 -8.10 -10.41 -1.69
CA HIS A 431 -9.30 -10.67 -0.90
C HIS A 431 -10.42 -9.65 -1.18
N PRO A 432 -11.70 -10.06 -1.29
CA PRO A 432 -12.81 -9.15 -1.63
C PRO A 432 -13.02 -8.03 -0.60
N VAL A 433 -12.80 -8.33 0.68
CA VAL A 433 -12.86 -7.36 1.79
C VAL A 433 -11.47 -6.78 2.04
N ALA A 434 -11.36 -5.44 2.01
CA ALA A 434 -10.09 -4.73 2.18
C ALA A 434 -9.49 -4.90 3.59
N GLY A 435 -10.32 -4.79 4.64
CA GLY A 435 -9.86 -4.81 6.03
C GLY A 435 -9.18 -6.13 6.43
N ASN A 436 -8.01 -6.02 7.06
CA ASN A 436 -7.22 -7.18 7.50
C ASN A 436 -7.97 -8.08 8.50
N ALA A 437 -8.93 -7.56 9.26
CA ALA A 437 -9.75 -8.34 10.19
C ALA A 437 -10.46 -9.51 9.49
N ALA A 438 -10.84 -9.37 8.22
CA ALA A 438 -11.46 -10.43 7.43
C ALA A 438 -10.51 -11.60 7.11
N ASN A 439 -9.20 -11.40 7.22
CA ASN A 439 -8.18 -12.39 6.88
C ASN A 439 -7.41 -12.91 8.10
N ASN A 440 -7.25 -12.08 9.14
CA ASN A 440 -6.33 -12.33 10.25
C ASN A 440 -6.66 -13.63 11.00
N ALA A 441 -7.95 -13.90 11.23
CA ALA A 441 -8.38 -15.03 12.06
C ALA A 441 -7.88 -16.38 11.53
N ILE A 442 -8.11 -16.66 10.25
CA ILE A 442 -7.66 -17.89 9.58
C ILE A 442 -6.15 -17.86 9.30
N THR A 443 -5.62 -16.71 8.87
CA THR A 443 -4.21 -16.58 8.44
C THR A 443 -3.25 -16.79 9.62
N PHE A 444 -3.49 -16.17 10.77
CA PHE A 444 -2.59 -16.30 11.93
C PHE A 444 -2.56 -17.72 12.48
N ARG A 445 -3.71 -18.41 12.49
CA ARG A 445 -3.80 -19.81 12.95
C ARG A 445 -3.04 -20.74 12.02
N ALA A 446 -3.21 -20.58 10.71
CA ALA A 446 -2.48 -21.36 9.72
C ALA A 446 -0.96 -21.13 9.82
N PHE A 447 -0.53 -19.86 9.96
CA PHE A 447 0.89 -19.51 10.06
C PHE A 447 1.51 -20.02 11.37
N ARG A 448 0.80 -19.90 12.48
CA ARG A 448 1.21 -20.46 13.79
C ARG A 448 1.32 -21.98 13.73
N ALA A 449 0.39 -22.68 13.09
CA ALA A 449 0.47 -24.13 12.92
C ALA A 449 1.69 -24.56 12.09
N VAL A 450 2.05 -23.81 11.04
CA VAL A 450 3.30 -24.05 10.29
C VAL A 450 4.51 -23.83 11.20
N ALA A 451 4.58 -22.71 11.94
CA ALA A 451 5.68 -22.43 12.86
C ALA A 451 5.86 -23.53 13.91
N GLU A 452 4.77 -23.98 14.55
CA GLU A 452 4.78 -25.05 15.54
C GLU A 452 5.13 -26.42 14.94
N SER A 453 4.75 -26.69 13.70
CA SER A 453 5.10 -27.96 13.03
C SER A 453 6.57 -28.02 12.64
N LEU A 454 7.20 -26.90 12.33
CA LEU A 454 8.60 -26.82 11.91
C LEU A 454 9.59 -26.72 13.09
N SER A 455 9.09 -26.35 14.27
CA SER A 455 9.88 -26.21 15.51
C SER A 455 9.95 -27.51 16.34
N ARG A 456 9.33 -28.60 15.86
CA ARG A 456 9.39 -29.94 16.45
C ARG A 456 10.47 -30.74 15.75
#